data_AF-A0A3B9NM58-F1
#
_entry.id   AF-A0A3B9NM58-F1
#
_cell.length_a   1.000
_cell.length_b   1.000
_cell.length_c   1.000
_cell.angle_alpha   90.00
_cell.angle_beta   90.00
_cell.angle_gamma   90.00
#
_symmetry.space_group_name_H-M   'P 1'
#
loop_
_entity.id
_entity.type
_entity.pdbx_description
1 polymer ?
#
loop_
_entity_poly.entity_id
_entity_poly.type
_entity_poly.pdbx_seq_one_letter_code
_entity_poly.pdbx_strand_id
1 'polypeptide(L)'
;MKTQSRHDEMMGLAARALQHFEHQTTDLAPDIMSQPVAAYIDPARYQAEREGIFKQLPLALALTLELPSPGDYKAMTVLETPIILARNQTGEVKCFLNACRHRGSRLCDDGCGAARVFSCPYHAWTYDAEGALIGRYGAETFGEVDPADFHLTELPCAERCGLIWVTLTPSQSMDIDAWLGDFAAELDTLALSDWHLHEVRVIDGPGWKVTLDGYLEAYHHNLVHGATVGQHTVGNLLVLDTYGPHQRLTFGRKTLGALSNQAPADWAPADHIRLIHSCFPNLSISGILGDHCLVSQIFPGPSIDSTQTIQFILSARPPET
;
A
#
# COMPACT_ATOMS: atom_id res chain seq x y z
N MET A 1 -26.48 -7.36 -9.47
CA MET A 1 -25.74 -6.51 -10.42
C MET A 1 -24.23 -6.55 -10.19
N LYS A 2 -23.69 -6.20 -9.01
CA LYS A 2 -22.23 -6.23 -8.76
C LYS A 2 -21.56 -7.60 -8.97
N THR A 3 -22.18 -8.69 -8.52
CA THR A 3 -21.63 -10.06 -8.67
C THR A 3 -21.57 -10.54 -10.12
N GLN A 4 -22.57 -10.21 -10.94
CA GLN A 4 -22.58 -10.55 -12.37
C GLN A 4 -21.49 -9.77 -13.12
N SER A 5 -21.36 -8.48 -12.84
CA SER A 5 -20.31 -7.62 -13.43
C SER A 5 -18.90 -8.15 -13.15
N ARG A 6 -18.64 -8.61 -11.91
CA ARG A 6 -17.35 -9.19 -11.52
C ARG A 6 -17.08 -10.54 -12.21
N HIS A 7 -18.13 -11.36 -12.36
CA HIS A 7 -18.01 -12.62 -13.08
C HIS A 7 -17.65 -12.38 -14.55
N ASP A 8 -18.37 -11.46 -15.21
CA ASP A 8 -18.13 -11.12 -16.62
C ASP A 8 -16.71 -10.56 -16.84
N GLU A 9 -16.21 -9.76 -15.90
CA GLU A 9 -14.84 -9.25 -15.92
C GLU A 9 -13.78 -10.36 -15.78
N MET A 10 -13.93 -11.23 -14.78
CA MET A 10 -13.02 -12.36 -14.57
C MET A 10 -13.02 -13.31 -15.79
N MET A 11 -14.18 -13.49 -16.42
CA MET A 11 -14.32 -14.23 -17.68
C MET A 11 -13.55 -13.55 -18.82
N GLY A 12 -13.65 -12.22 -18.95
CA GLY A 12 -12.90 -11.45 -19.93
C GLY A 12 -11.38 -11.52 -19.74
N LEU A 13 -10.92 -11.42 -18.50
CA LEU A 13 -9.51 -11.56 -18.14
C LEU A 13 -8.97 -12.96 -18.46
N ALA A 14 -9.71 -14.00 -18.08
CA ALA A 14 -9.36 -15.38 -18.40
C ALA A 14 -9.33 -15.64 -19.92
N ALA A 15 -10.28 -15.09 -20.67
CA ALA A 15 -10.31 -15.20 -22.12
C ALA A 15 -9.08 -14.54 -22.77
N ARG A 16 -8.72 -13.31 -22.37
CA ARG A 16 -7.50 -12.61 -22.83
C ARG A 16 -6.24 -13.41 -22.50
N ALA A 17 -6.14 -13.89 -21.26
CA ALA A 17 -4.99 -14.69 -20.83
C ALA A 17 -4.90 -15.99 -21.63
N LEU A 18 -6.03 -16.67 -21.86
CA LEU A 18 -6.08 -17.91 -22.64
C LEU A 18 -5.67 -17.67 -24.10
N GLN A 19 -6.14 -16.58 -24.71
CA GLN A 19 -5.72 -16.20 -26.06
C GLN A 19 -4.20 -16.02 -26.13
N HIS A 20 -3.60 -15.32 -25.17
CA HIS A 20 -2.14 -15.19 -25.09
C HIS A 20 -1.45 -16.54 -24.90
N PHE A 21 -2.00 -17.41 -24.06
CA PHE A 21 -1.48 -18.75 -23.80
C PHE A 21 -1.44 -19.60 -25.07
N GLU A 22 -2.53 -19.63 -25.84
CA GLU A 22 -2.65 -20.41 -27.08
C GLU A 22 -1.72 -19.91 -28.19
N HIS A 23 -1.49 -18.60 -28.26
CA HIS A 23 -0.66 -17.97 -29.30
C HIS A 23 0.79 -17.75 -28.85
N GLN A 24 1.15 -18.11 -27.62
CA GLN A 24 2.46 -17.85 -27.02
C GLN A 24 2.87 -16.37 -27.06
N THR A 25 1.94 -15.49 -26.70
CA THR A 25 2.12 -14.03 -26.66
C THR A 25 1.86 -13.48 -25.26
N THR A 26 1.95 -12.16 -25.11
CA THR A 26 1.60 -11.39 -23.90
C THR A 26 1.12 -10.01 -24.33
N ASP A 27 0.48 -9.23 -23.44
CA ASP A 27 0.20 -7.83 -23.74
C ASP A 27 1.50 -7.07 -24.00
N LEU A 28 1.53 -6.24 -25.04
CA LEU A 28 2.69 -5.47 -25.49
C LEU A 28 2.40 -3.98 -25.41
N ALA A 29 3.42 -3.20 -25.05
CA ALA A 29 3.39 -1.76 -25.25
C ALA A 29 3.48 -1.41 -26.75
N PRO A 30 2.99 -0.23 -27.18
CA PRO A 30 3.08 0.19 -28.59
C PRO A 30 4.51 0.26 -29.11
N ASP A 31 5.47 0.59 -28.24
CA ASP A 31 6.87 0.81 -28.58
C ASP A 31 7.80 0.22 -27.51
N ILE A 32 9.05 -0.03 -27.90
CA ILE A 32 10.11 -0.47 -26.99
C ILE A 32 10.56 0.71 -26.13
N MET A 33 10.46 0.54 -24.80
CA MET A 33 11.02 1.48 -23.84
C MET A 33 12.45 1.06 -23.47
N SER A 34 13.39 2.00 -23.51
CA SER A 34 14.74 1.82 -22.99
C SER A 34 14.95 2.74 -21.80
N GLN A 35 15.50 2.21 -20.70
CA GLN A 35 15.88 2.99 -19.53
C GLN A 35 17.40 3.03 -19.39
N PRO A 36 18.03 4.22 -19.35
CA PRO A 36 19.45 4.32 -19.07
C PRO A 36 19.72 3.90 -17.62
N VAL A 37 20.89 3.32 -17.34
CA VAL A 37 21.31 2.97 -15.97
C VAL A 37 21.23 4.18 -15.03
N ALA A 38 21.53 5.39 -15.54
CA ALA A 38 21.41 6.64 -14.80
C ALA A 38 20.00 6.89 -14.23
N ALA A 39 18.94 6.33 -14.83
CA ALA A 39 17.60 6.40 -14.26
C ALA A 39 17.54 5.78 -12.86
N TYR A 40 18.36 4.78 -12.58
CA TYR A 40 18.38 4.02 -11.33
C TYR A 40 19.46 4.50 -10.35
N ILE A 41 20.58 5.03 -10.85
CA ILE A 41 21.76 5.32 -10.02
C ILE A 41 22.14 6.81 -9.92
N ASP A 42 21.40 7.73 -10.55
CA ASP A 42 21.63 9.17 -10.41
C ASP A 42 21.13 9.70 -9.04
N PRO A 43 22.02 10.16 -8.14
CA PRO A 43 21.64 10.67 -6.83
C PRO A 43 20.69 11.89 -6.89
N ALA A 44 20.85 12.77 -7.89
CA ALA A 44 20.00 13.95 -8.02
C ALA A 44 18.58 13.56 -8.41
N ARG A 45 18.44 12.61 -9.35
CA ARG A 45 17.13 12.03 -9.68
C ARG A 45 16.49 11.36 -8.47
N TYR A 46 17.24 10.55 -7.74
CA TYR A 46 16.71 9.85 -6.57
C TYR A 46 16.18 10.82 -5.49
N GLN A 47 16.89 11.91 -5.21
CA GLN A 47 16.38 12.93 -4.29
C GLN A 47 15.13 13.63 -4.84
N ALA A 48 15.11 13.96 -6.13
CA ALA A 48 13.92 14.53 -6.77
C ALA A 48 12.71 13.59 -6.73
N GLU A 49 12.91 12.28 -6.90
CA GLU A 49 11.87 11.26 -6.78
C GLU A 49 11.35 11.16 -5.34
N ARG A 50 12.23 11.16 -4.32
CA ARG A 50 11.80 11.15 -2.91
C ARG A 50 10.95 12.38 -2.57
N GLU A 51 11.41 13.56 -2.95
CA GLU A 51 10.74 14.82 -2.65
C GLU A 51 9.48 15.04 -3.47
N GLY A 52 9.45 14.62 -4.75
CA GLY A 52 8.37 14.89 -5.68
C GLY A 52 7.32 13.77 -5.81
N ILE A 53 7.69 12.53 -5.48
CA ILE A 53 6.79 11.36 -5.55
C ILE A 53 6.37 10.99 -4.14
N PHE A 54 7.31 10.49 -3.32
CA PHE A 54 6.94 9.87 -2.05
C PHE A 54 6.51 10.87 -0.97
N LYS A 55 6.97 12.12 -1.03
CA LYS A 55 6.48 13.15 -0.10
C LYS A 55 5.21 13.88 -0.55
N GLN A 56 4.85 13.80 -1.83
CA GLN A 56 3.73 14.58 -2.42
C GLN A 56 2.54 13.75 -2.85
N LEU A 57 2.71 12.44 -3.09
CA LEU A 57 1.64 11.56 -3.52
C LEU A 57 1.07 10.76 -2.34
N PRO A 58 -0.20 10.34 -2.41
CA PRO A 58 -0.77 9.42 -1.44
C PRO A 58 0.02 8.11 -1.35
N LEU A 59 0.49 7.79 -0.14
CA LEU A 59 1.15 6.53 0.20
C LEU A 59 0.22 5.65 1.01
N ALA A 60 0.12 4.37 0.67
CA ALA A 60 -0.49 3.39 1.56
C ALA A 60 0.49 3.09 2.71
N LEU A 61 0.18 3.54 3.93
CA LEU A 61 1.08 3.43 5.10
C LEU A 61 0.62 2.41 6.15
N ALA A 62 -0.66 2.05 6.14
CA ALA A 62 -1.21 1.04 7.02
C ALA A 62 -2.42 0.36 6.38
N LEU A 63 -2.74 -0.84 6.86
CA LEU A 63 -4.04 -1.46 6.65
C LEU A 63 -5.03 -0.94 7.69
N THR A 64 -6.29 -0.78 7.30
CA THR A 64 -7.39 -0.45 8.24
C THR A 64 -7.41 -1.37 9.46
N LEU A 65 -7.15 -2.66 9.25
CA LEU A 65 -7.17 -3.70 10.30
C LEU A 65 -6.06 -3.54 11.35
N GLU A 66 -5.05 -2.68 11.12
CA GLU A 66 -4.01 -2.39 12.11
C GLU A 66 -4.49 -1.41 13.19
N LEU A 67 -5.57 -0.67 12.93
CA LEU A 67 -6.21 0.23 13.89
C LEU A 67 -7.71 -0.10 13.93
N PRO A 68 -8.15 -1.23 14.51
CA PRO A 68 -9.55 -1.65 14.45
C PRO A 68 -10.50 -0.80 15.28
N SER A 69 -10.03 -0.16 16.36
CA SER A 69 -10.89 0.47 17.37
C SER A 69 -10.53 1.95 17.62
N PRO A 70 -11.51 2.78 18.02
CA PRO A 70 -11.23 4.12 18.53
C PRO A 70 -10.20 4.13 19.66
N GLY A 71 -9.23 5.02 19.58
CA GLY A 71 -8.10 5.12 20.50
C GLY A 71 -6.88 4.28 20.09
N ASP A 72 -6.99 3.39 19.09
CA ASP A 72 -5.83 2.72 18.53
C ASP A 72 -4.95 3.71 17.76
N TYR A 73 -3.64 3.50 17.83
CA TYR A 73 -2.66 4.28 17.09
C TYR A 73 -1.54 3.38 16.53
N LYS A 74 -0.92 3.88 15.47
CA LYS A 74 0.32 3.35 14.88
C LYS A 74 1.29 4.49 14.66
N ALA A 75 2.46 4.42 15.29
CA ALA A 75 3.57 5.35 15.09
C ALA A 75 4.65 4.69 14.22
N MET A 76 5.18 5.44 13.26
CA MET A 76 6.25 4.97 12.37
C MET A 76 7.07 6.14 11.82
N THR A 77 8.20 5.85 11.19
CA THR A 77 8.97 6.83 10.40
C THR A 77 8.94 6.44 8.93
N VAL A 78 8.56 7.39 8.06
CA VAL A 78 8.52 7.20 6.60
C VAL A 78 9.35 8.30 5.97
N LEU A 79 10.42 7.94 5.25
CA LEU A 79 11.36 8.92 4.64
C LEU A 79 11.73 10.03 5.63
N GLU A 80 12.32 9.60 6.76
CA GLU A 80 12.76 10.46 7.87
C GLU A 80 11.65 11.30 8.52
N THR A 81 10.39 11.10 8.14
CA THR A 81 9.23 11.82 8.67
C THR A 81 8.56 10.96 9.74
N PRO A 82 8.71 11.27 11.04
CA PRO A 82 8.07 10.51 12.10
C PRO A 82 6.59 10.91 12.16
N ILE A 83 5.69 9.92 12.13
CA ILE A 83 4.23 10.12 12.08
C ILE A 83 3.51 9.29 13.15
N ILE A 84 2.30 9.73 13.49
CA ILE A 84 1.30 8.97 14.26
C ILE A 84 0.03 8.91 13.43
N LEU A 85 -0.44 7.70 13.15
CA LEU A 85 -1.81 7.41 12.74
C LEU A 85 -2.62 7.15 14.01
N ALA A 86 -3.75 7.83 14.19
CA ALA A 86 -4.62 7.64 15.35
C ALA A 86 -6.07 7.52 14.90
N ARG A 87 -6.77 6.48 15.35
CA ARG A 87 -8.22 6.39 15.16
C ARG A 87 -8.92 7.16 16.27
N ASN A 88 -9.64 8.21 15.89
CA ASN A 88 -10.32 9.08 16.83
C ASN A 88 -11.61 8.43 17.38
N GLN A 89 -12.30 9.14 18.29
CA GLN A 89 -13.52 8.61 18.92
C GLN A 89 -14.71 8.48 17.96
N THR A 90 -14.70 9.18 16.83
CA THR A 90 -15.70 9.02 15.76
C THR A 90 -15.37 7.89 14.80
N GLY A 91 -14.23 7.22 14.97
CA GLY A 91 -13.76 6.13 14.13
C GLY A 91 -12.98 6.57 12.89
N GLU A 92 -12.72 7.87 12.69
CA GLU A 92 -11.89 8.38 11.59
C GLU A 92 -10.39 8.24 11.95
N VAL A 93 -9.55 7.86 10.98
CA VAL A 93 -8.10 7.87 11.16
C VAL A 93 -7.52 9.22 10.78
N LYS A 94 -6.80 9.84 11.73
CA LYS A 94 -6.02 11.05 11.52
C LYS A 94 -4.53 10.72 11.47
N CYS A 95 -3.75 11.55 10.76
CA CYS A 95 -2.31 11.45 10.72
C CYS A 95 -1.66 12.74 11.19
N PHE A 96 -0.65 12.66 12.05
CA PHE A 96 0.09 13.80 12.56
C PHE A 96 1.59 13.56 12.48
N LEU A 97 2.37 14.63 12.36
CA LEU A 97 3.79 14.56 12.68
C LEU A 97 3.96 14.17 14.16
N ASN A 98 4.77 13.13 14.41
CA ASN A 98 5.11 12.65 15.73
C ASN A 98 6.19 13.53 16.37
N ALA A 99 5.86 14.81 16.52
CA ALA A 99 6.73 15.83 17.07
C ALA A 99 5.92 16.84 17.88
N CYS A 100 6.21 16.91 19.18
CA CYS A 100 5.59 17.86 20.09
C CYS A 100 5.79 19.30 19.61
N ARG A 101 4.73 20.09 19.53
CA ARG A 101 4.77 21.50 19.09
C ARG A 101 5.50 22.45 20.05
N HIS A 102 5.89 21.99 21.24
CA HIS A 102 6.72 22.78 22.15
C HIS A 102 8.20 22.84 21.70
N ARG A 103 8.88 21.68 21.64
CA ARG A 103 10.32 21.59 21.32
C ARG A 103 10.69 20.40 20.42
N GLY A 104 9.73 19.84 19.69
CA GLY A 104 9.97 18.79 18.72
C GLY A 104 10.29 17.40 19.30
N SER A 105 10.13 17.18 20.60
CA SER A 105 10.27 15.84 21.17
C SER A 105 9.29 14.88 20.52
N ARG A 106 9.76 13.68 20.18
CA ARG A 106 8.90 12.57 19.76
C ARG A 106 7.87 12.28 20.86
N LEU A 107 6.61 12.03 20.47
CA LEU A 107 5.50 11.75 21.39
C LEU A 107 5.37 10.26 21.69
N CYS A 108 5.51 9.43 20.66
CA CYS A 108 5.42 7.96 20.75
C CYS A 108 6.62 7.31 20.08
N ASP A 109 7.14 6.24 20.66
CA ASP A 109 8.05 5.35 19.94
C ASP A 109 7.32 4.63 18.80
N ASP A 110 8.07 4.13 17.82
CA ASP A 110 7.48 3.41 16.69
C ASP A 110 6.84 2.10 17.17
N GLY A 111 5.66 1.78 16.62
CA GLY A 111 4.87 0.63 17.03
C GLY A 111 3.36 0.93 17.04
N CYS A 112 2.59 -0.05 17.51
CA CYS A 112 1.13 0.06 17.64
C CYS A 112 0.74 0.05 19.11
N GLY A 113 -0.38 0.69 19.45
CA GLY A 113 -0.94 0.65 20.79
C GLY A 113 -2.30 1.32 20.86
N ALA A 114 -2.80 1.48 22.08
CA ALA A 114 -4.01 2.24 22.37
C ALA A 114 -3.69 3.39 23.32
N ALA A 115 -4.13 4.60 22.99
CA ALA A 115 -3.88 5.78 23.79
C ALA A 115 -5.12 6.69 23.80
N ARG A 116 -5.53 7.15 24.99
CA ARG A 116 -6.55 8.19 25.11
C ARG A 116 -6.01 9.58 24.78
N VAL A 117 -4.72 9.79 25.04
CA VAL A 117 -4.00 11.05 24.84
C VAL A 117 -2.52 10.74 24.55
N PHE A 118 -1.86 11.62 23.81
CA PHE A 118 -0.43 11.60 23.55
C PHE A 118 0.27 12.61 24.46
N SER A 119 0.97 12.12 25.49
CA SER A 119 1.71 12.96 26.43
C SER A 119 3.18 13.05 26.04
N CYS A 120 3.67 14.26 25.80
CA CYS A 120 5.07 14.50 25.45
C CYS A 120 5.99 14.13 26.64
N PRO A 121 6.98 13.25 26.44
CA PRO A 121 7.87 12.80 27.52
C PRO A 121 8.78 13.90 28.04
N TYR A 122 8.94 15.02 27.32
CA TYR A 122 9.83 16.09 27.72
C TYR A 122 9.20 17.04 28.76
N HIS A 123 8.00 17.55 28.50
CA HIS A 123 7.36 18.56 29.36
C HIS A 123 5.86 18.31 29.59
N ALA A 124 5.38 17.09 29.35
CA ALA A 124 3.97 16.70 29.54
C ALA A 124 2.96 17.64 28.86
N TRP A 125 3.29 18.10 27.65
CA TRP A 125 2.29 18.67 26.74
C TRP A 125 1.46 17.51 26.18
N THR A 126 0.14 17.63 26.31
CA THR A 126 -0.78 16.51 26.06
C THR A 126 -1.69 16.86 24.89
N TYR A 127 -1.80 15.93 23.95
CA TYR A 127 -2.64 16.03 22.77
C TYR A 127 -3.71 14.93 22.78
N ASP A 128 -4.90 15.21 22.25
CA ASP A 128 -5.93 14.19 22.03
C ASP A 128 -5.74 13.45 20.69
N ALA A 129 -6.69 12.57 20.35
CA ALA A 129 -6.65 11.77 19.11
C ALA A 129 -6.95 12.61 17.86
N GLU A 130 -7.47 13.81 18.04
CA GLU A 130 -7.72 14.84 17.05
C GLU A 130 -6.51 15.77 16.88
N GLY A 131 -5.44 15.56 17.65
CA GLY A 131 -4.20 16.32 17.61
C GLY A 131 -4.29 17.69 18.32
N ALA A 132 -5.39 17.99 18.98
CA ALA A 132 -5.57 19.24 19.70
C ALA A 132 -4.71 19.25 20.97
N LEU A 133 -4.07 20.38 21.25
CA LEU A 133 -3.35 20.59 22.51
C LEU A 133 -4.37 20.79 23.64
N ILE A 134 -4.52 19.78 24.50
CA ILE A 134 -5.50 19.79 25.60
C ILE A 134 -4.86 20.00 26.99
N GLY A 135 -3.54 19.94 27.09
CA GLY A 135 -2.85 20.09 28.37
C GLY A 135 -1.44 20.65 28.22
N ARG A 136 -1.10 21.60 29.07
CA ARG A 136 0.26 22.13 29.25
C ARG A 136 0.61 22.08 30.73
N TYR A 137 1.71 21.41 31.07
CA TYR A 137 2.20 21.41 32.43
C TYR A 137 2.56 22.83 32.89
N GLY A 138 2.02 23.27 34.04
CA GLY A 138 2.24 24.60 34.60
C GLY A 138 1.75 25.73 33.70
N ALA A 139 0.63 25.55 32.97
CA ALA A 139 0.10 26.50 32.01
C ALA A 139 -0.04 27.93 32.58
N GLU A 140 -0.40 28.05 33.86
CA GLU A 140 -0.55 29.29 34.63
C GLU A 140 0.76 30.05 34.86
N THR A 141 1.91 29.42 34.63
CA THR A 141 3.24 30.03 34.76
C THR A 141 3.71 30.72 33.48
N PHE A 142 2.94 30.61 32.40
CA PHE A 142 3.19 31.25 31.11
C PHE A 142 2.18 32.39 30.88
N GLY A 143 2.48 33.27 29.92
CA GLY A 143 1.51 34.24 29.43
C GLY A 143 0.32 33.59 28.73
N GLU A 144 -0.56 34.41 28.16
CA GLU A 144 -1.64 33.92 27.31
C GLU A 144 -1.05 33.19 26.11
N VAL A 145 -1.51 31.96 25.90
CA VAL A 145 -1.13 31.08 24.79
C VAL A 145 -2.44 30.47 24.31
N ASP A 146 -2.74 30.68 23.04
CA ASP A 146 -3.83 30.00 22.38
C ASP A 146 -3.41 28.55 22.08
N PRO A 147 -4.08 27.52 22.64
CA PRO A 147 -3.77 26.13 22.32
C PRO A 147 -3.89 25.79 20.83
N ALA A 148 -4.71 26.55 20.07
CA ALA A 148 -4.90 26.37 18.64
C ALA A 148 -3.60 26.56 17.84
N ASP A 149 -2.72 27.46 18.28
CA ASP A 149 -1.42 27.70 17.63
C ASP A 149 -0.46 26.51 17.74
N PHE A 150 -0.77 25.57 18.65
CA PHE A 150 0.09 24.48 19.05
C PHE A 150 -0.56 23.10 18.91
N HIS A 151 -1.64 22.96 18.14
CA HIS A 151 -2.13 21.63 17.72
C HIS A 151 -1.07 20.88 16.93
N LEU A 152 -1.08 19.54 16.99
CA LEU A 152 -0.15 18.74 16.18
C LEU A 152 -0.27 19.10 14.70
N THR A 153 0.86 19.03 14.00
CA THR A 153 0.88 19.25 12.55
C THR A 153 0.21 18.06 11.88
N GLU A 154 -1.03 18.25 11.42
CA GLU A 154 -1.78 17.23 10.67
C GLU A 154 -1.18 17.00 9.28
N LEU A 155 -1.16 15.74 8.87
CA LEU A 155 -0.82 15.29 7.53
C LEU A 155 -2.10 14.82 6.83
N PRO A 156 -2.25 15.07 5.51
CA PRO A 156 -3.43 14.62 4.77
C PRO A 156 -3.56 13.10 4.87
N CYS A 157 -4.73 12.65 5.33
CA CYS A 157 -5.00 11.25 5.67
C CYS A 157 -6.39 10.86 5.18
N ALA A 158 -6.53 9.65 4.65
CA ALA A 158 -7.82 9.09 4.27
C ALA A 158 -7.80 7.56 4.39
N GLU A 159 -8.94 7.00 4.75
CA GLU A 159 -9.14 5.55 4.82
C GLU A 159 -10.02 5.10 3.65
N ARG A 160 -9.50 4.22 2.78
CA ARG A 160 -10.18 3.77 1.57
C ARG A 160 -9.68 2.39 1.14
N CYS A 161 -10.58 1.52 0.67
CA CYS A 161 -10.28 0.16 0.20
C CYS A 161 -9.52 -0.72 1.23
N GLY A 162 -9.79 -0.52 2.52
CA GLY A 162 -9.11 -1.22 3.63
C GLY A 162 -7.66 -0.79 3.87
N LEU A 163 -7.27 0.36 3.32
CA LEU A 163 -5.94 0.96 3.43
C LEU A 163 -6.06 2.36 4.03
N ILE A 164 -5.01 2.79 4.73
CA ILE A 164 -4.85 4.15 5.24
C ILE A 164 -3.77 4.84 4.40
N TRP A 165 -4.22 5.89 3.72
CA TRP A 165 -3.45 6.69 2.78
C TRP A 165 -2.99 7.98 3.44
N VAL A 166 -1.73 8.34 3.25
CA VAL A 166 -1.14 9.55 3.81
C VAL A 166 -0.25 10.24 2.81
N THR A 167 -0.26 11.57 2.80
CA THR A 167 0.80 12.37 2.16
C THR A 167 1.72 12.98 3.21
N LEU A 168 3.04 12.95 2.99
CA LEU A 168 4.02 13.37 4.01
C LEU A 168 4.28 14.88 4.05
N THR A 169 3.60 15.65 3.20
CA THR A 169 3.71 17.12 3.17
C THR A 169 2.51 17.76 3.87
N PRO A 170 2.72 18.49 4.98
CA PRO A 170 1.64 19.22 5.66
C PRO A 170 0.95 20.23 4.75
N SER A 171 -0.28 20.59 5.11
CA SER A 171 -1.09 21.64 4.43
C SER A 171 -1.47 21.36 2.97
N GLN A 172 -1.14 20.19 2.42
CA GLN A 172 -1.68 19.74 1.15
C GLN A 172 -3.11 19.21 1.33
N SER A 173 -3.93 19.24 0.29
CA SER A 173 -5.21 18.51 0.27
C SER A 173 -5.01 17.16 -0.41
N MET A 174 -5.60 16.11 0.13
CA MET A 174 -5.65 14.80 -0.52
C MET A 174 -7.09 14.46 -0.90
N ASP A 175 -7.33 14.23 -2.18
CA ASP A 175 -8.55 13.62 -2.69
C ASP A 175 -8.22 12.19 -3.10
N ILE A 176 -8.46 11.25 -2.17
CA ILE A 176 -8.12 9.84 -2.39
C ILE A 176 -8.99 9.20 -3.48
N ASP A 177 -10.22 9.68 -3.66
CA ASP A 177 -11.14 9.14 -4.66
C ASP A 177 -10.73 9.58 -6.06
N ALA A 178 -10.31 10.84 -6.21
CA ALA A 178 -9.73 11.33 -7.46
C ALA A 178 -8.38 10.66 -7.77
N TRP A 179 -7.56 10.37 -6.75
CA TRP A 179 -6.27 9.69 -6.93
C TRP A 179 -6.45 8.27 -7.46
N LEU A 180 -7.32 7.48 -6.81
CA LEU A 180 -7.58 6.10 -7.20
C LEU A 180 -8.43 5.98 -8.47
N GLY A 181 -9.36 6.92 -8.70
CA GLY A 181 -10.31 6.86 -9.79
C GLY A 181 -11.05 5.51 -9.84
N ASP A 182 -11.17 4.95 -11.04
CA ASP A 182 -11.82 3.66 -11.26
C ASP A 182 -11.07 2.48 -10.61
N PHE A 183 -9.78 2.64 -10.27
CA PHE A 183 -8.99 1.60 -9.60
C PHE A 183 -9.47 1.30 -8.18
N ALA A 184 -10.19 2.23 -7.54
CA ALA A 184 -10.80 1.97 -6.24
C ALA A 184 -11.75 0.77 -6.28
N ALA A 185 -12.49 0.59 -7.38
CA ALA A 185 -13.38 -0.54 -7.55
C ALA A 185 -12.61 -1.88 -7.60
N GLU A 186 -11.41 -1.87 -8.20
CA GLU A 186 -10.52 -3.04 -8.27
C GLU A 186 -9.97 -3.41 -6.90
N LEU A 187 -9.49 -2.42 -6.15
CA LEU A 187 -8.99 -2.62 -4.80
C LEU A 187 -10.10 -3.12 -3.86
N ASP A 188 -11.33 -2.60 -3.98
CA ASP A 188 -12.47 -3.06 -3.20
C ASP A 188 -12.79 -4.56 -3.42
N THR A 189 -12.42 -5.14 -4.57
CA THR A 189 -12.63 -6.58 -4.83
C THR A 189 -11.81 -7.49 -3.93
N LEU A 190 -10.74 -6.96 -3.34
CA LEU A 190 -9.87 -7.67 -2.40
C LEU A 190 -10.50 -7.80 -1.02
N ALA A 191 -11.46 -6.93 -0.69
CA ALA A 191 -12.17 -6.90 0.59
C ALA A 191 -11.22 -7.00 1.79
N LEU A 192 -10.17 -6.17 1.83
CA LEU A 192 -9.09 -6.26 2.83
C LEU A 192 -9.58 -6.25 4.29
N SER A 193 -10.75 -5.71 4.56
CA SER A 193 -11.41 -5.73 5.87
C SER A 193 -11.85 -7.12 6.34
N ASP A 194 -12.01 -8.08 5.44
CA ASP A 194 -12.44 -9.46 5.75
C ASP A 194 -11.25 -10.40 6.05
N TRP A 195 -10.02 -9.87 5.99
CA TRP A 195 -8.80 -10.63 6.20
C TRP A 195 -8.26 -10.49 7.63
N HIS A 196 -7.44 -11.46 8.03
CA HIS A 196 -6.76 -11.46 9.33
C HIS A 196 -5.26 -11.34 9.11
N LEU A 197 -4.59 -10.50 9.90
CA LEU A 197 -3.14 -10.39 9.88
C LEU A 197 -2.52 -11.69 10.40
N HIS A 198 -1.68 -12.32 9.58
CA HIS A 198 -0.94 -13.53 9.94
C HIS A 198 0.51 -13.21 10.30
N GLU A 199 1.20 -12.45 9.45
CA GLU A 199 2.61 -12.11 9.64
C GLU A 199 2.94 -10.76 9.01
N VAL A 200 3.90 -10.04 9.57
CA VAL A 200 4.51 -8.85 8.96
C VAL A 200 6.00 -9.10 8.79
N ARG A 201 6.52 -8.84 7.59
CA ARG A 201 7.94 -8.94 7.25
C ARG A 201 8.48 -7.59 6.82
N VAL A 202 9.72 -7.31 7.20
CA VAL A 202 10.50 -6.20 6.66
C VAL A 202 11.61 -6.80 5.81
N ILE A 203 11.67 -6.40 4.55
CA ILE A 203 12.57 -6.97 3.55
C ILE A 203 13.39 -5.83 2.96
N ASP A 204 14.70 -5.88 3.15
CA ASP A 204 15.63 -4.96 2.49
C ASP A 204 15.92 -5.44 1.07
N GLY A 205 16.07 -4.51 0.15
CA GLY A 205 16.34 -4.80 -1.26
C GLY A 205 17.16 -3.73 -1.95
N PRO A 206 17.38 -3.88 -3.28
CA PRO A 206 18.07 -2.88 -4.08
C PRO A 206 17.24 -1.58 -4.19
N GLY A 207 17.74 -0.59 -4.93
CA GLY A 207 17.04 0.69 -5.13
C GLY A 207 15.56 0.53 -5.51
N TRP A 208 14.72 1.42 -4.98
CA TRP A 208 13.25 1.28 -5.00
C TRP A 208 12.63 0.95 -6.36
N LYS A 209 13.17 1.54 -7.45
CA LYS A 209 12.69 1.26 -8.82
C LYS A 209 13.00 -0.16 -9.27
N VAL A 210 14.19 -0.67 -8.96
CA VAL A 210 14.57 -2.07 -9.29
C VAL A 210 13.65 -3.03 -8.56
N THR A 211 13.36 -2.74 -7.29
CA THR A 211 12.42 -3.55 -6.50
C THR A 211 11.01 -3.46 -7.08
N LEU A 212 10.50 -2.26 -7.35
CA LEU A 212 9.16 -2.08 -7.92
C LEU A 212 9.03 -2.73 -9.31
N ASP A 213 10.03 -2.62 -10.18
CA ASP A 213 10.07 -3.28 -11.50
C ASP A 213 9.85 -4.78 -11.36
N GLY A 214 10.40 -5.41 -10.32
CA GLY A 214 10.18 -6.83 -10.01
C GLY A 214 8.74 -7.20 -9.64
N TYR A 215 7.92 -6.25 -9.19
CA TYR A 215 6.50 -6.45 -8.93
C TYR A 215 5.61 -6.23 -10.17
N LEU A 216 6.16 -5.70 -11.26
CA LEU A 216 5.41 -5.24 -12.44
C LEU A 216 5.51 -6.18 -13.65
N GLU A 217 6.07 -7.38 -13.49
CA GLU A 217 6.29 -8.31 -14.59
C GLU A 217 6.13 -9.79 -14.20
N ALA A 218 6.11 -10.67 -15.21
CA ALA A 218 6.07 -12.13 -15.06
C ALA A 218 7.32 -12.84 -15.62
N TYR A 219 8.30 -12.07 -16.10
CA TYR A 219 9.39 -12.57 -16.94
C TYR A 219 10.45 -13.31 -16.09
N HIS A 220 10.70 -12.85 -14.85
CA HIS A 220 11.64 -13.52 -13.94
C HIS A 220 11.08 -14.78 -13.26
N HIS A 221 9.75 -14.99 -13.25
CA HIS A 221 9.08 -16.03 -12.47
C HIS A 221 9.61 -17.44 -12.73
N ASN A 222 9.85 -17.82 -14.00
CA ASN A 222 10.32 -19.17 -14.34
C ASN A 222 11.75 -19.43 -13.85
N LEU A 223 12.61 -18.42 -13.88
CA LEU A 223 14.04 -18.57 -13.60
C LEU A 223 14.33 -18.34 -12.11
N VAL A 224 13.98 -17.17 -11.58
CA VAL A 224 14.29 -16.75 -10.21
C VAL A 224 13.37 -17.44 -9.20
N HIS A 225 12.13 -17.73 -9.59
CA HIS A 225 11.13 -18.38 -8.74
C HIS A 225 10.73 -19.77 -9.25
N GLY A 226 11.64 -20.48 -9.93
CA GLY A 226 11.37 -21.81 -10.48
C GLY A 226 10.97 -22.87 -9.43
N ALA A 227 11.39 -22.68 -8.17
CA ALA A 227 11.01 -23.54 -7.05
C ALA A 227 9.77 -23.06 -6.28
N THR A 228 9.24 -21.87 -6.59
CA THR A 228 8.11 -21.25 -5.88
C THR A 228 7.01 -20.83 -6.87
N VAL A 229 6.78 -19.53 -7.11
CA VAL A 229 5.67 -19.04 -7.94
C VAL A 229 5.74 -19.50 -9.40
N GLY A 230 6.95 -19.74 -9.93
CA GLY A 230 7.18 -20.30 -11.26
C GLY A 230 6.70 -21.75 -11.43
N GLN A 231 6.43 -22.48 -10.35
CA GLN A 231 5.81 -23.80 -10.43
C GLN A 231 4.33 -23.72 -10.85
N HIS A 232 3.66 -22.61 -10.54
CA HIS A 232 2.21 -22.46 -10.71
C HIS A 232 1.81 -21.46 -11.79
N THR A 233 2.73 -20.62 -12.25
CA THR A 233 2.46 -19.53 -13.21
C THR A 233 3.00 -19.88 -14.59
N VAL A 234 2.32 -19.41 -15.64
CA VAL A 234 2.85 -19.38 -17.00
C VAL A 234 3.82 -18.21 -17.09
N GLY A 235 5.12 -18.49 -17.21
CA GLY A 235 6.11 -17.41 -17.31
C GLY A 235 5.96 -16.60 -18.59
N ASN A 236 6.31 -15.32 -18.50
CA ASN A 236 6.23 -14.36 -19.60
C ASN A 236 4.84 -14.24 -20.26
N LEU A 237 3.76 -14.46 -19.49
CA LEU A 237 2.39 -14.20 -19.89
C LEU A 237 1.75 -13.27 -18.87
N LEU A 238 1.44 -12.05 -19.31
CA LEU A 238 0.79 -11.01 -18.54
C LEU A 238 -0.32 -10.36 -19.36
N VAL A 239 -1.49 -10.23 -18.74
CA VAL A 239 -2.57 -9.37 -19.21
C VAL A 239 -2.57 -8.11 -18.33
N LEU A 240 -2.51 -6.93 -18.95
CA LEU A 240 -2.33 -5.65 -18.26
C LEU A 240 -3.55 -4.74 -18.47
N ASP A 241 -4.05 -4.19 -17.36
CA ASP A 241 -4.99 -3.06 -17.37
C ASP A 241 -4.38 -1.90 -16.58
N THR A 242 -4.57 -0.67 -17.06
CA THR A 242 -4.02 0.55 -16.45
C THR A 242 -5.13 1.52 -16.07
N TYR A 243 -5.00 2.12 -14.89
CA TYR A 243 -5.94 3.08 -14.31
C TYR A 243 -5.15 4.31 -13.86
N GLY A 244 -4.91 5.23 -14.79
CA GLY A 244 -3.93 6.29 -14.57
C GLY A 244 -2.54 5.70 -14.26
N PRO A 245 -1.92 6.01 -13.10
CA PRO A 245 -0.64 5.44 -12.71
C PRO A 245 -0.75 4.06 -12.03
N HIS A 246 -1.95 3.51 -11.87
CA HIS A 246 -2.19 2.23 -11.21
C HIS A 246 -2.41 1.11 -12.23
N GLN A 247 -2.16 -0.13 -11.82
CA GLN A 247 -2.13 -1.27 -12.73
C GLN A 247 -2.78 -2.49 -12.10
N ARG A 248 -3.55 -3.22 -12.91
CA ARG A 248 -3.96 -4.60 -12.62
C ARG A 248 -3.21 -5.54 -13.54
N LEU A 249 -2.47 -6.46 -12.93
CA LEU A 249 -1.66 -7.46 -13.60
C LEU A 249 -2.33 -8.81 -13.44
N THR A 250 -2.75 -9.40 -14.56
CA THR A 250 -3.37 -10.72 -14.62
C THR A 250 -2.37 -11.74 -15.12
N PHE A 251 -2.01 -12.68 -14.26
CA PHE A 251 -1.07 -13.76 -14.54
C PHE A 251 -1.82 -15.06 -14.83
N GLY A 252 -1.47 -15.73 -15.92
CA GLY A 252 -1.96 -17.07 -16.21
C GLY A 252 -1.33 -18.12 -15.29
N ARG A 253 -2.14 -19.00 -14.70
CA ARG A 253 -1.66 -20.20 -13.99
C ARG A 253 -1.38 -21.32 -14.99
N LYS A 254 -0.53 -22.30 -14.65
CA LYS A 254 -0.25 -23.44 -15.56
C LYS A 254 -1.48 -24.28 -15.90
N THR A 255 -2.54 -24.15 -15.11
CA THR A 255 -3.85 -24.76 -15.37
C THR A 255 -4.62 -24.04 -16.49
N LEU A 256 -4.22 -22.84 -16.92
CA LEU A 256 -4.96 -21.98 -17.85
C LEU A 256 -5.38 -22.69 -19.14
N GLY A 257 -4.50 -23.49 -19.74
CA GLY A 257 -4.82 -24.25 -20.95
C GLY A 257 -5.95 -25.28 -20.81
N ALA A 258 -6.37 -25.62 -19.59
CA ALA A 258 -7.53 -26.49 -19.38
C ALA A 258 -8.84 -25.83 -19.84
N LEU A 259 -8.91 -24.50 -19.86
CA LEU A 259 -10.09 -23.74 -20.30
C LEU A 259 -10.40 -23.96 -21.79
N SER A 260 -9.39 -24.20 -22.65
CA SER A 260 -9.59 -24.46 -24.08
C SER A 260 -10.43 -25.72 -24.37
N ASN A 261 -10.53 -26.64 -23.41
CA ASN A 261 -11.28 -27.89 -23.53
C ASN A 261 -12.68 -27.82 -22.88
N GLN A 262 -13.11 -26.63 -22.43
CA GLN A 262 -14.36 -26.42 -21.71
C GLN A 262 -15.21 -25.38 -22.44
N ALA A 263 -16.53 -25.48 -22.34
CA ALA A 263 -17.39 -24.40 -22.82
C ALA A 263 -17.21 -23.17 -21.91
N PRO A 264 -17.23 -21.92 -22.44
CA PRO A 264 -17.08 -20.72 -21.61
C PRO A 264 -18.06 -20.62 -20.44
N ALA A 265 -19.27 -21.19 -20.58
CA ALA A 265 -20.26 -21.21 -19.50
C ALA A 265 -19.83 -22.06 -18.28
N ASP A 266 -18.87 -22.97 -18.46
CA ASP A 266 -18.36 -23.88 -17.43
C ASP A 266 -17.03 -23.38 -16.81
N TRP A 267 -16.48 -22.27 -17.31
CA TRP A 267 -15.19 -21.78 -16.85
C TRP A 267 -15.24 -21.31 -15.39
N ALA A 268 -14.16 -21.61 -14.66
CA ALA A 268 -13.90 -21.09 -13.32
C ALA A 268 -12.62 -20.23 -13.32
N PRO A 269 -12.65 -18.97 -13.81
CA PRO A 269 -11.46 -18.13 -13.97
C PRO A 269 -10.51 -18.06 -12.77
N ALA A 270 -11.04 -17.99 -11.54
CA ALA A 270 -10.25 -17.87 -10.32
C ALA A 270 -9.25 -19.03 -10.11
N ASP A 271 -9.51 -20.20 -10.72
CA ASP A 271 -8.63 -21.37 -10.65
C ASP A 271 -7.47 -21.31 -11.66
N HIS A 272 -7.56 -20.40 -12.63
CA HIS A 272 -6.72 -20.35 -13.83
C HIS A 272 -5.94 -19.04 -13.99
N ILE A 273 -6.38 -17.96 -13.34
CA ILE A 273 -5.67 -16.67 -13.34
C ILE A 273 -5.45 -16.15 -11.92
N ARG A 274 -4.42 -15.31 -11.76
CA ARG A 274 -4.12 -14.59 -10.52
C ARG A 274 -4.00 -13.11 -10.81
N LEU A 275 -4.52 -12.28 -9.91
CA LEU A 275 -4.46 -10.83 -10.03
C LEU A 275 -3.43 -10.25 -9.06
N ILE A 276 -2.69 -9.25 -9.52
CA ILE A 276 -1.92 -8.33 -8.68
C ILE A 276 -2.42 -6.92 -8.95
N HIS A 277 -2.69 -6.18 -7.89
CA HIS A 277 -3.09 -4.78 -7.93
C HIS A 277 -1.90 -3.94 -7.48
N SER A 278 -1.34 -3.14 -8.38
CA SER A 278 -0.27 -2.21 -8.07
C SER A 278 -0.79 -0.79 -8.08
N CYS A 279 -0.70 -0.12 -6.93
CA CYS A 279 -1.00 1.30 -6.80
C CYS A 279 0.31 2.05 -6.60
N PHE A 280 0.70 2.80 -7.63
CA PHE A 280 1.83 3.73 -7.53
C PHE A 280 1.62 4.74 -6.37
N PRO A 281 2.69 5.11 -5.63
CA PRO A 281 4.07 4.70 -5.85
C PRO A 281 4.53 3.48 -5.03
N ASN A 282 3.78 3.07 -4.01
CA ASN A 282 4.34 2.20 -2.97
C ASN A 282 3.57 0.92 -2.69
N LEU A 283 2.52 0.56 -3.45
CA LEU A 283 1.65 -0.56 -3.07
C LEU A 283 1.61 -1.64 -4.15
N SER A 284 1.75 -2.90 -3.73
CA SER A 284 1.44 -4.08 -4.52
C SER A 284 0.66 -5.09 -3.68
N ILE A 285 -0.52 -5.50 -4.14
CA ILE A 285 -1.38 -6.46 -3.46
C ILE A 285 -1.60 -7.67 -4.34
N SER A 286 -1.28 -8.84 -3.81
CA SER A 286 -1.55 -10.11 -4.45
C SER A 286 -2.43 -11.00 -3.57
N GLY A 287 -3.72 -11.04 -3.88
CA GLY A 287 -4.69 -11.90 -3.22
C GLY A 287 -4.85 -13.23 -3.94
N ILE A 288 -4.81 -14.34 -3.21
CA ILE A 288 -5.45 -15.61 -3.58
C ILE A 288 -6.75 -15.66 -2.79
N LEU A 289 -7.87 -15.32 -3.42
CA LEU A 289 -9.18 -15.26 -2.75
C LEU A 289 -9.48 -16.61 -2.07
N GLY A 290 -9.62 -16.59 -0.73
CA GLY A 290 -9.92 -17.78 0.07
C GLY A 290 -8.73 -18.50 0.71
N ASP A 291 -7.50 -18.02 0.48
CA ASP A 291 -6.28 -18.61 1.07
C ASP A 291 -5.44 -17.54 1.78
N HIS A 292 -4.58 -16.85 1.01
CA HIS A 292 -3.67 -15.83 1.51
C HIS A 292 -3.70 -14.56 0.65
N CYS A 293 -3.51 -13.40 1.28
CA CYS A 293 -3.33 -12.13 0.59
C CYS A 293 -2.01 -11.49 1.05
N LEU A 294 -1.17 -11.10 0.08
CA LEU A 294 0.09 -10.42 0.36
C LEU A 294 -0.09 -8.95 0.01
N VAL A 295 0.07 -8.06 0.99
CA VAL A 295 0.12 -6.61 0.78
C VAL A 295 1.55 -6.15 1.00
N SER A 296 2.19 -5.61 -0.03
CA SER A 296 3.57 -5.11 0.03
C SER A 296 3.57 -3.59 -0.11
N GLN A 297 4.20 -2.92 0.85
CA GLN A 297 4.45 -1.48 0.84
C GLN A 297 5.95 -1.25 0.57
N ILE A 298 6.30 -0.55 -0.50
CA ILE A 298 7.68 -0.43 -1.01
C ILE A 298 8.15 1.02 -0.85
N PHE A 299 9.19 1.23 -0.05
CA PHE A 299 9.73 2.56 0.24
C PHE A 299 11.18 2.69 -0.22
N PRO A 300 11.60 3.86 -0.74
CA PRO A 300 13.02 4.12 -0.94
C PRO A 300 13.74 4.07 0.40
N GLY A 301 14.90 3.42 0.41
CA GLY A 301 15.73 3.31 1.61
C GLY A 301 16.45 4.63 1.93
N PRO A 302 17.43 4.63 2.84
CA PRO A 302 18.25 5.82 3.11
C PRO A 302 19.20 6.18 1.95
N SER A 303 19.49 5.23 1.06
CA SER A 303 20.39 5.41 -0.08
C SER A 303 19.71 5.04 -1.41
N ILE A 304 20.29 5.49 -2.52
CA ILE A 304 19.77 5.25 -3.87
C ILE A 304 19.70 3.77 -4.25
N ASP A 305 20.61 2.97 -3.70
CA ASP A 305 20.76 1.54 -3.94
C ASP A 305 19.99 0.69 -2.93
N SER A 306 19.19 1.29 -2.05
CA SER A 306 18.38 0.57 -1.07
C SER A 306 16.88 0.84 -1.19
N THR A 307 16.11 -0.16 -0.81
CA THR A 307 14.67 -0.08 -0.54
C THR A 307 14.37 -0.80 0.75
N GLN A 308 13.23 -0.49 1.34
CA GLN A 308 12.61 -1.30 2.35
C GLN A 308 11.18 -1.67 1.91
N THR A 309 10.87 -2.95 1.94
CA THR A 309 9.52 -3.46 1.68
C THR A 309 8.91 -3.97 2.99
N ILE A 310 7.77 -3.42 3.39
CA ILE A 310 6.95 -3.94 4.47
C ILE A 310 5.89 -4.84 3.85
N GLN A 311 5.95 -6.14 4.13
CA GLN A 311 5.04 -7.13 3.56
C GLN A 311 4.14 -7.70 4.65
N PHE A 312 2.84 -7.49 4.49
CA PHE A 312 1.79 -8.08 5.31
C PHE A 312 1.29 -9.35 4.63
N ILE A 313 1.32 -10.45 5.38
CA ILE A 313 0.73 -11.72 4.98
C ILE A 313 -0.58 -11.83 5.73
N LEU A 314 -1.67 -11.88 4.99
CA LEU A 314 -3.02 -11.98 5.50
C LEU A 314 -3.60 -13.36 5.19
N SER A 315 -4.45 -13.85 6.09
CA SER A 315 -5.16 -15.13 5.94
C SER A 315 -6.67 -14.91 5.91
N ALA A 316 -7.36 -15.71 5.10
CA ALA A 316 -8.83 -15.67 5.03
C ALA A 316 -9.52 -16.15 6.32
N ARG A 317 -8.78 -16.87 7.18
CA ARG A 317 -9.24 -17.34 8.49
C ARG A 317 -8.35 -16.74 9.59
N PRO A 318 -8.89 -16.56 10.81
CA PRO A 318 -8.07 -16.20 11.96
C PRO A 318 -6.89 -17.17 12.11
N PRO A 319 -5.65 -16.69 12.32
CA PRO A 319 -4.53 -17.56 12.61
C PRO A 319 -4.77 -18.32 13.93
N GLU A 320 -4.50 -19.61 13.94
CA GLU A 320 -4.46 -20.40 15.18
C GLU A 320 -3.10 -20.15 15.86
N THR A 321 -3.12 -19.79 17.14
CA THR A 321 -1.93 -19.57 17.99
C THR A 321 -1.39 -20.86 18.58
#